data_AF-A0A9E7EKM6-F1
#
_entry.id   AF-A0A9E7EKM6-F1
#
_cell.length_a   1.000
_cell.length_b   1.000
_cell.length_c   1.000
_cell.angle_alpha   90.00
_cell.angle_beta   90.00
_cell.angle_gamma   90.00
#
_symmetry.space_group_name_H-M   'P 1'
#
loop_
_entity.id
_entity.type
_entity.pdbx_description
1 polymer ?
#
loop_
_entity_poly.entity_id
_entity_poly.type
_entity_poly.pdbx_seq_one_letter_code
_entity_poly.pdbx_strand_id
1 'polypeptide(L)'
;MPFGWESIFFRQTKLHNIGATLVGVDKFGNQYYEKLDVQYGRHRWVEYAEKGRYNASQVPPEWHGWLHYVTDHTGDELLMLKPKRYGAEHRENFSGEGDAYIYHSKGHALNPGQRDWTRYQPWQPAKS
;
A
#
# COMPACT_ATOMS: atom_id res chain seq x y z
N MET A 1 -6.19 11.45 24.52
CA MET A 1 -7.12 10.29 24.51
C MET A 1 -7.89 10.34 23.20
N PRO A 2 -7.74 9.41 22.24
CA PRO A 2 -8.64 9.37 21.10
C PRO A 2 -9.78 8.39 21.40
N PHE A 3 -10.98 8.94 21.55
CA PHE A 3 -12.24 8.21 21.47
C PHE A 3 -12.70 8.24 20.01
N GLY A 4 -12.88 7.07 19.41
CA GLY A 4 -13.31 6.92 18.02
C GLY A 4 -13.12 5.48 17.58
N TRP A 5 -13.99 5.01 16.70
CA TRP A 5 -14.04 3.71 15.99
C TRP A 5 -12.70 2.97 15.74
N GLU A 6 -11.58 3.69 15.59
CA GLU A 6 -10.21 3.12 15.55
C GLU A 6 -9.88 2.22 16.76
N SER A 7 -10.35 2.57 17.96
CA SER A 7 -10.14 1.81 19.19
C SER A 7 -10.85 0.44 19.19
N ILE A 8 -11.98 0.32 18.50
CA ILE A 8 -12.76 -0.91 18.41
C ILE A 8 -12.08 -1.91 17.48
N PHE A 9 -11.61 -1.46 16.32
CA PHE A 9 -10.88 -2.29 15.36
C PHE A 9 -9.59 -2.86 15.96
N PHE A 10 -8.80 -2.04 16.66
CA PHE A 10 -7.58 -2.50 17.34
C PHE A 10 -7.86 -3.46 18.50
N ARG A 11 -8.97 -3.25 19.24
CA ARG A 11 -9.40 -4.22 20.27
C ARG A 11 -9.84 -5.53 19.65
N GLN A 12 -10.52 -5.49 18.51
CA GLN A 12 -11.00 -6.68 17.83
C GLN A 12 -9.84 -7.51 17.25
N THR A 13 -8.86 -6.90 16.58
CA THR A 13 -7.66 -7.62 16.10
C THR A 13 -6.85 -8.22 17.24
N LYS A 14 -6.64 -7.49 18.34
CA LYS A 14 -5.99 -8.04 19.54
C LYS A 14 -6.72 -9.23 20.16
N LEU A 15 -8.05 -9.29 20.08
CA LEU A 15 -8.83 -10.44 20.52
C LEU A 15 -8.67 -11.64 19.56
N HIS A 16 -8.61 -11.39 18.25
CA HIS A 16 -8.36 -12.44 17.26
C HIS A 16 -6.95 -13.04 17.39
N ASN A 17 -5.96 -12.25 17.85
CA ASN A 17 -4.59 -12.73 18.09
C ASN A 17 -4.51 -13.82 19.18
N ILE A 18 -5.53 -13.97 20.04
CA ILE A 18 -5.53 -15.01 21.07
C ILE A 18 -5.69 -16.38 20.38
N GLY A 19 -4.58 -17.12 20.32
CA GLY A 19 -4.48 -18.42 19.63
C GLY A 19 -4.28 -18.32 18.12
N ALA A 20 -3.85 -17.18 17.60
CA ALA A 20 -3.41 -17.03 16.22
C ALA A 20 -1.91 -17.30 16.09
N THR A 21 -1.49 -17.82 14.93
CA THR A 21 -0.09 -18.06 14.60
C THR A 21 0.45 -16.86 13.84
N LEU A 22 1.61 -16.33 14.26
CA LEU A 22 2.32 -15.30 13.51
C LEU A 22 3.00 -15.96 12.31
N VAL A 23 2.60 -15.58 11.11
CA VAL A 23 3.11 -16.13 9.84
C VAL A 23 4.35 -15.40 9.38
N GLY A 24 4.38 -14.07 9.52
CA GLY A 24 5.53 -13.26 9.14
C GLY A 24 5.36 -11.78 9.45
N VAL A 25 6.42 -11.02 9.19
CA VAL A 25 6.48 -9.57 9.42
C VAL A 25 7.09 -8.94 8.18
N ASP A 26 6.44 -7.92 7.63
CA ASP A 26 6.99 -7.19 6.49
C ASP A 26 8.04 -6.14 6.90
N LYS A 27 8.68 -5.53 5.90
CA LYS A 27 9.68 -4.48 6.08
C LYS A 27 9.14 -3.19 6.73
N PHE A 28 7.82 -2.97 6.71
CA PHE A 28 7.17 -1.83 7.37
C PHE A 28 6.80 -2.15 8.82
N GLY A 29 7.01 -3.39 9.25
CA GLY A 29 6.70 -3.87 10.59
C GLY A 29 5.27 -4.39 10.74
N ASN A 30 4.49 -4.50 9.66
CA ASN A 30 3.15 -5.07 9.74
C ASN A 30 3.27 -6.58 10.00
N GLN A 31 2.45 -7.07 10.91
CA GLN A 31 2.48 -8.46 11.36
C GLN A 31 1.30 -9.22 10.79
N TYR A 32 1.56 -10.37 10.18
CA TYR A 32 0.56 -11.18 9.48
C TYR A 32 0.25 -12.42 10.30
N TYR A 33 -1.04 -12.63 10.58
CA TYR A 33 -1.52 -13.69 11.46
C TYR A 33 -2.46 -14.64 10.72
N GLU A 34 -2.38 -15.93 11.08
CA GLU A 34 -3.30 -16.95 10.60
C GLU A 34 -3.90 -17.77 11.76
N LYS A 35 -5.20 -18.09 11.64
CA LYS A 35 -5.91 -18.99 12.56
C LYS A 35 -6.92 -19.84 11.80
N LEU A 36 -6.61 -21.11 11.59
CA LEU A 36 -7.45 -22.01 10.79
C LEU A 36 -8.76 -22.42 11.49
N ASP A 37 -8.83 -22.27 12.82
CA ASP A 37 -10.00 -22.64 13.63
C ASP A 37 -11.15 -21.62 13.59
N VAL A 38 -11.03 -20.54 12.82
CA VAL A 38 -12.09 -19.52 12.69
C VAL A 38 -12.81 -19.60 11.35
N GLN A 39 -13.92 -18.87 11.23
CA GLN A 39 -14.72 -18.79 10.02
C GLN A 39 -13.85 -18.49 8.78
N TYR A 40 -14.14 -19.22 7.70
CA TYR A 40 -13.50 -18.99 6.40
C TYR A 40 -13.62 -17.52 5.96
N GLY A 41 -12.53 -16.94 5.46
CA GLY A 41 -12.42 -15.51 5.14
C GLY A 41 -11.95 -14.61 6.29
N ARG A 42 -11.99 -15.07 7.56
CA ARG A 42 -11.47 -14.34 8.73
C ARG A 42 -10.22 -14.98 9.35
N HIS A 43 -9.69 -16.02 8.73
CA HIS A 43 -8.55 -16.76 9.26
C HIS A 43 -7.22 -16.06 9.00
N ARG A 44 -7.13 -15.13 8.05
CA ARG A 44 -5.93 -14.30 7.82
C ARG A 44 -6.24 -12.82 8.09
N TRP A 45 -5.36 -12.14 8.82
CA TRP A 45 -5.43 -10.70 9.01
C TRP A 45 -4.04 -10.09 9.23
N VAL A 46 -3.97 -8.77 9.14
CA VAL A 46 -2.75 -7.99 9.38
C VAL A 46 -2.96 -7.07 10.58
N GLU A 47 -1.96 -6.98 11.44
CA GLU A 47 -1.82 -5.93 12.45
C GLU A 47 -0.79 -4.92 11.94
N TYR A 48 -1.25 -3.72 11.61
CA TYR A 48 -0.38 -2.64 11.15
C TYR A 48 0.54 -2.15 12.26
N ALA A 49 1.80 -1.86 11.91
CA ALA A 49 2.76 -1.29 12.86
C ALA A 49 2.33 0.10 13.34
N GLU A 50 1.85 0.93 12.41
CA GLU A 50 1.39 2.28 12.70
C GLU A 50 -0.06 2.28 13.18
N LYS A 51 -0.27 2.61 14.46
CA LYS A 51 -1.60 2.49 15.09
C LYS A 51 -2.50 3.72 14.92
N GLY A 52 -1.94 4.85 14.51
CA GLY A 52 -2.65 6.13 14.46
C GLY A 52 -3.19 6.52 13.08
N ARG A 53 -2.58 6.03 11.99
CA ARG A 53 -2.98 6.34 10.62
C ARG A 53 -2.81 5.12 9.71
N TYR A 54 -3.33 3.97 10.15
CA TYR A 54 -3.23 2.77 9.32
C TYR A 54 -4.10 2.90 8.07
N ASN A 55 -3.57 2.45 6.94
CA ASN A 55 -4.28 2.44 5.67
C ASN A 55 -4.10 1.06 5.01
N ALA A 56 -5.16 0.54 4.39
CA ALA A 56 -5.13 -0.74 3.68
C ALA A 56 -4.03 -0.81 2.61
N SER A 57 -3.65 0.34 2.04
CA SER A 57 -2.56 0.43 1.04
C SER A 57 -1.14 0.29 1.63
N GLN A 58 -0.98 0.17 2.95
CA GLN A 58 0.33 -0.04 3.59
C GLN A 58 0.83 -1.49 3.48
N VAL A 59 -0.06 -2.43 3.14
CA VAL A 59 0.32 -3.82 2.86
C VAL A 59 1.10 -3.86 1.54
N PRO A 60 2.33 -4.38 1.53
CA PRO A 60 3.12 -4.50 0.31
C PRO A 60 2.56 -5.61 -0.61
N PRO A 61 2.87 -5.57 -1.91
CA PRO A 61 2.28 -6.47 -2.91
C PRO A 61 2.56 -7.96 -2.62
N GLU A 62 3.71 -8.28 -2.05
CA GLU A 62 4.07 -9.64 -1.64
C GLU A 62 3.12 -10.22 -0.59
N TRP A 63 2.64 -9.41 0.36
CA TRP A 63 1.72 -9.85 1.40
C TRP A 63 0.24 -9.68 1.02
N HIS A 64 -0.05 -8.78 0.08
CA HIS A 64 -1.42 -8.52 -0.40
C HIS A 64 -2.08 -9.77 -1.00
N GLY A 65 -1.34 -10.56 -1.79
CA GLY A 65 -1.88 -11.79 -2.39
C GLY A 65 -2.30 -12.83 -1.33
N TRP A 66 -1.44 -13.04 -0.33
CA TRP A 66 -1.68 -13.98 0.77
C TRP A 66 -2.86 -13.56 1.65
N LEU A 67 -2.92 -12.27 2.00
CA LEU A 67 -3.97 -11.69 2.83
C LEU A 67 -5.35 -11.77 2.17
N HIS A 68 -5.40 -11.63 0.84
CA HIS A 68 -6.64 -11.67 0.06
C HIS A 68 -7.01 -13.06 -0.49
N TYR A 69 -6.36 -14.12 0.00
CA TYR A 69 -6.63 -15.51 -0.42
C TYR A 69 -6.44 -15.76 -1.93
N VAL A 70 -5.59 -14.95 -2.58
CA VAL A 70 -5.26 -15.13 -4.01
C VAL A 70 -4.20 -16.24 -4.17
N THR A 71 -3.33 -16.38 -3.17
CA THR A 71 -2.24 -17.35 -3.15
C THR A 71 -2.01 -17.83 -1.72
N ASP A 72 -1.52 -19.06 -1.58
CA ASP A 72 -1.09 -19.61 -0.30
C ASP A 72 0.39 -19.36 -0.01
N HIS A 73 1.14 -18.86 -1.00
CA HIS A 73 2.51 -18.40 -0.80
C HIS A 73 2.57 -17.21 0.14
N THR A 74 3.46 -17.26 1.12
CA THR A 74 3.66 -16.15 2.07
C THR A 74 4.39 -14.99 1.40
N GLY A 75 4.34 -13.81 2.04
CA GLY A 75 5.03 -12.64 1.51
C GLY A 75 6.55 -12.84 1.42
N ASP A 76 7.15 -13.60 2.34
CA ASP A 76 8.58 -13.91 2.31
C ASP A 76 8.98 -14.76 1.09
N GLU A 77 8.15 -15.73 0.71
CA GLU A 77 8.36 -16.55 -0.50
C GLU A 77 8.26 -15.68 -1.77
N LEU A 78 7.25 -14.82 -1.85
CA LEU A 78 7.06 -13.93 -3.00
C LEU A 78 8.11 -12.83 -3.07
N LEU A 79 8.65 -12.38 -1.94
CA LEU A 79 9.73 -11.40 -1.90
C LEU A 79 11.00 -11.94 -2.59
N MET A 80 11.28 -13.25 -2.50
CA MET A 80 12.39 -13.88 -3.21
C MET A 80 12.24 -13.83 -4.73
N LEU A 81 11.00 -13.77 -5.23
CA LEU A 81 10.66 -13.68 -6.65
C LEU A 81 10.61 -12.23 -7.17
N LYS A 82 10.80 -11.23 -6.29
CA LYS A 82 10.73 -9.81 -6.69
C LYS A 82 11.78 -9.48 -7.75
N PRO A 83 11.40 -8.87 -8.89
CA PRO A 83 12.34 -8.55 -9.97
C PRO A 83 13.33 -7.47 -9.53
N LYS A 84 14.61 -7.84 -9.44
CA LYS A 84 15.68 -6.94 -8.92
C LYS A 84 15.99 -5.73 -9.80
N ARG A 85 15.76 -5.84 -11.12
CA ARG A 85 16.19 -4.81 -12.10
C ARG A 85 15.28 -3.58 -12.14
N TYR A 86 13.98 -3.76 -11.91
CA TYR A 86 12.98 -2.71 -12.07
C TYR A 86 11.93 -2.69 -10.95
N GLY A 87 12.07 -3.57 -9.95
CA GLY A 87 11.16 -3.62 -8.81
C GLY A 87 11.25 -2.35 -7.99
N ALA A 88 10.25 -1.50 -8.11
CA ALA A 88 10.12 -0.33 -7.26
C ALA A 88 9.82 -0.75 -5.81
N GLU A 89 10.17 0.12 -4.87
CA GLU A 89 9.76 -0.04 -3.48
C GLU A 89 8.29 0.33 -3.32
N HIS A 90 7.59 -0.45 -2.50
CA HIS A 90 6.20 -0.19 -2.14
C HIS A 90 6.07 1.21 -1.54
N ARG A 91 5.07 1.96 -2.02
CA ARG A 91 4.67 3.25 -1.48
C ARG A 91 3.18 3.18 -1.22
N GLU A 92 2.77 3.57 -0.03
CA GLU A 92 1.36 3.69 0.31
C GLU A 92 0.65 4.73 -0.56
N ASN A 93 -0.67 4.69 -0.56
CA ASN A 93 -1.45 5.64 -1.33
C ASN A 93 -1.59 6.98 -0.60
N PHE A 94 -0.85 8.00 -1.07
CA PHE A 94 -0.86 9.37 -0.54
C PHE A 94 -2.00 10.24 -1.11
N SER A 95 -3.09 9.65 -1.61
CA SER A 95 -4.25 10.40 -2.10
C SER A 95 -4.76 11.36 -1.02
N GLY A 96 -4.70 12.68 -1.28
CA GLY A 96 -5.18 13.72 -0.37
C GLY A 96 -4.13 14.29 0.59
N GLU A 97 -2.89 13.81 0.58
CA GLU A 97 -1.82 14.27 1.49
C GLU A 97 -0.93 15.37 0.86
N GLY A 98 -1.50 16.13 -0.09
CA GLY A 98 -0.87 17.28 -0.75
C GLY A 98 -0.36 16.99 -2.17
N ASP A 99 -0.38 18.02 -3.01
CA ASP A 99 -0.10 17.93 -4.47
C ASP A 99 1.31 17.40 -4.80
N ALA A 100 2.28 17.56 -3.88
CA ALA A 100 3.64 17.05 -4.06
C ALA A 100 3.72 15.51 -4.01
N TYR A 101 2.79 14.84 -3.33
CA TYR A 101 2.78 13.38 -3.18
C TYR A 101 1.79 12.69 -4.13
N ILE A 102 0.84 13.46 -4.68
CA ILE A 102 -0.20 12.97 -5.57
C ILE A 102 0.33 12.93 -7.01
N TYR A 103 -0.02 11.87 -7.73
CA TYR A 103 0.31 11.79 -9.15
C TYR A 103 -0.55 12.75 -9.97
N HIS A 104 0.10 13.64 -10.72
CA HIS A 104 -0.54 14.49 -11.71
C HIS A 104 -0.22 14.02 -13.13
N SER A 105 -1.24 13.98 -14.00
CA SER A 105 -1.04 13.64 -15.41
C SER A 105 -0.12 14.64 -16.12
N LYS A 106 0.49 14.23 -17.24
CA LYS A 106 1.49 15.06 -17.94
C LYS A 106 0.94 16.40 -18.45
N GLY A 107 -0.38 16.56 -18.62
CA GLY A 107 -1.00 17.83 -19.04
C GLY A 107 -1.57 18.66 -17.89
N HIS A 108 -1.55 18.15 -16.66
CA HIS A 108 -2.14 18.81 -15.50
C HIS A 108 -1.36 20.07 -15.12
N ALA A 109 -2.06 21.17 -14.77
CA ALA A 109 -1.43 22.46 -14.47
C ALA A 109 -0.51 22.43 -13.24
N LEU A 110 -0.80 21.56 -12.26
CA LEU A 110 0.05 21.36 -11.07
C LEU A 110 1.27 20.45 -11.33
N ASN A 111 1.37 19.83 -12.51
CA ASN A 111 2.53 19.02 -12.84
C ASN A 111 3.71 19.95 -13.22
N PRO A 112 4.86 19.90 -12.50
CA PRO A 112 6.00 20.77 -12.81
C PRO A 112 6.56 20.56 -14.23
N GLY A 113 6.33 19.37 -14.82
CA GLY A 113 6.71 19.05 -16.19
C GLY A 113 5.54 19.08 -17.16
N GLN A 114 4.67 20.10 -17.08
CA GLN A 114 3.49 20.21 -17.93
C GLN A 114 3.88 20.08 -19.41
N ARG A 115 3.40 19.01 -20.02
CA ARG A 115 3.70 18.64 -21.39
C ARG A 115 2.83 19.43 -22.35
N ASP A 116 3.48 20.06 -23.32
CA ASP A 116 2.82 20.51 -24.53
C ASP A 116 2.55 19.33 -25.49
N TRP A 117 1.32 19.26 -25.98
CA TRP A 117 0.86 18.23 -26.91
C TRP A 117 0.85 18.70 -28.37
N THR A 118 1.35 19.92 -28.65
CA THR A 118 1.50 20.42 -30.01
C THR A 118 2.32 19.43 -30.84
N ARG A 119 1.74 18.98 -31.95
CA ARG A 119 2.33 17.95 -32.84
C ARG A 119 3.21 18.51 -33.95
N TYR A 120 3.25 19.84 -34.05
CA TYR A 120 3.99 20.58 -35.05
C TYR A 120 4.79 21.68 -34.34
N GLN A 121 5.83 22.17 -34.98
CA GLN A 121 6.56 23.34 -34.49
C GLN A 121 6.05 24.55 -35.28
N PRO A 122 5.39 25.53 -34.64
CA PRO A 122 4.97 26.74 -35.33
C PRO A 122 6.20 27.52 -35.80
N TRP A 123 6.10 28.13 -36.98
CA TRP A 123 7.15 29.02 -37.45
C TRP A 123 7.25 30.25 -36.53
N GLN A 124 8.48 30.58 -36.09
CA GLN A 124 8.75 31.76 -35.27
C GLN A 124 9.51 32.81 -36.10
N PRO A 125 8.95 34.02 -36.34
CA PRO A 125 9.66 35.09 -37.02
C PRO A 125 10.85 35.58 -36.22
N ALA A 126 11.93 35.98 -36.90
CA ALA A 126 13.00 36.74 -36.27
C ALA A 126 12.46 38.11 -35.82
N LYS A 127 12.69 38.49 -34.55
CA LYS A 127 12.37 39.84 -34.07
C LYS A 127 13.35 40.84 -34.71
N SER A 128 12.82 41.90 -35.32
CA SER A 128 13.60 43.04 -35.85
C SER A 128 14.12 43.94 -34.74
#